data_AF-A0A9P6R075-F1
#
_entry.id   AF-A0A9P6R075-F1
#
_cell.length_a   1.000
_cell.length_b   1.000
_cell.length_c   1.000
_cell.angle_alpha   90.00
_cell.angle_beta   90.00
_cell.angle_gamma   90.00
#
_symmetry.space_group_name_H-M   'P 1'
#
loop_
_entity.id
_entity.type
_entity.pdbx_description
1 polymer ?
#
loop_
_entity_poly.entity_id
_entity_poly.type
_entity_poly.pdbx_seq_one_letter_code
_entity_poly.pdbx_strand_id
1 'polypeptide(L)' 'GDDAINLDSKTIRVPQTVDCLQGILTIIPLQLLSYHLACLAGVDVDFPRNLAKSVTVE' A
#
# COMPACT_ATOMS: atom_id res chain seq x y z
N GLY A 1 8.25 -17.04 -13.53
CA GLY A 1 7.63 -15.73 -13.24
C GLY A 1 6.17 -15.97 -12.99
N ASP A 2 5.35 -14.94 -13.15
CA ASP A 2 3.89 -14.87 -13.04
C ASP A 2 3.10 -15.84 -13.97
N ASP A 3 3.76 -16.90 -14.45
CA ASP A 3 3.30 -17.82 -15.49
C ASP A 3 2.21 -18.79 -14.99
N ALA A 4 2.03 -18.88 -13.67
CA ALA A 4 1.04 -19.73 -13.01
C ALA A 4 -0.17 -18.96 -12.45
N ILE A 5 -0.28 -17.65 -12.68
CA ILE A 5 -1.38 -16.86 -12.13
C ILE A 5 -2.65 -17.11 -12.96
N ASN A 6 -3.75 -17.47 -12.30
CA ASN A 6 -5.05 -17.62 -12.93
C ASN A 6 -5.49 -16.29 -13.59
N LEU A 7 -5.86 -16.33 -14.87
CA LEU A 7 -6.22 -15.16 -15.68
C LEU A 7 -7.43 -14.37 -15.14
N ASP A 8 -8.31 -14.99 -14.35
CA ASP A 8 -9.47 -14.34 -13.72
C ASP A 8 -9.08 -13.61 -12.42
N SER A 9 -7.84 -13.73 -11.96
CA SER A 9 -7.37 -13.05 -10.75
C SER A 9 -7.09 -11.58 -11.03
N LYS A 10 -7.57 -10.69 -10.14
CA LYS A 10 -7.15 -9.29 -10.16
C LYS A 10 -5.71 -9.18 -9.69
N THR A 11 -4.84 -8.68 -10.56
CA THR A 11 -3.40 -8.51 -10.29
C THR A 11 -3.00 -7.04 -10.46
N ILE A 12 -2.04 -6.60 -9.65
CA ILE A 12 -1.39 -5.30 -9.80
C ILE A 12 0.04 -5.56 -10.26
N ARG A 13 0.31 -5.25 -11.52
CA ARG A 13 1.64 -5.43 -12.11
C ARG A 13 2.54 -4.26 -11.68
N VAL A 14 3.65 -4.60 -11.05
CA VAL A 14 4.68 -3.64 -10.61
C VAL A 14 5.93 -3.89 -11.47
N PRO A 15 6.67 -2.85 -11.88
CA PRO A 15 7.88 -3.04 -12.66
C PRO A 15 8.93 -3.85 -11.88
N GLN A 16 9.67 -4.67 -12.61
CA GLN A 16 10.77 -5.44 -12.05
C GLN A 16 11.96 -4.52 -11.76
N THR A 17 12.54 -4.68 -10.59
CA THR A 17 13.78 -4.00 -10.16
C THR A 17 14.71 -5.01 -9.49
N VAL A 18 15.84 -4.55 -8.95
CA VAL A 18 16.72 -5.40 -8.13
C VAL A 18 15.98 -5.92 -6.91
N ASP A 19 16.23 -7.17 -6.53
CA ASP A 19 15.47 -7.87 -5.49
C ASP A 19 15.38 -7.10 -4.17
N CYS A 20 16.46 -6.42 -3.77
CA CYS A 20 16.51 -5.63 -2.55
C CYS A 20 15.64 -4.35 -2.58
N LEU A 21 15.28 -3.85 -3.76
CA LEU A 21 14.41 -2.68 -3.93
C LEU A 21 12.98 -3.04 -4.35
N GLN A 22 12.71 -4.30 -4.70
CA GLN A 22 11.39 -4.74 -5.15
C GLN A 22 10.31 -4.44 -4.10
N GLY A 23 10.65 -4.59 -2.80
CA GLY A 23 9.75 -4.27 -1.69
C GLY A 23 9.30 -2.80 -1.63
N ILE A 24 10.13 -1.87 -2.09
CA ILE A 24 9.77 -0.44 -2.15
C ILE A 24 8.70 -0.20 -3.21
N LEU A 25 8.76 -0.92 -4.33
CA LEU A 25 7.77 -0.78 -5.39
C LEU A 25 6.47 -1.50 -5.05
N THR A 26 6.52 -2.63 -4.32
CA THR A 26 5.31 -3.37 -3.94
C THR A 26 4.52 -2.73 -2.80
N ILE A 27 5.13 -1.86 -1.97
CA ILE A 27 4.40 -1.16 -0.90
C ILE A 27 3.56 0.01 -1.41
N ILE A 28 3.95 0.64 -2.54
CA ILE A 28 3.26 1.82 -3.09
C ILE A 28 1.78 1.51 -3.43
N PRO A 29 1.44 0.42 -4.15
CA PRO A 29 0.05 0.06 -4.39
C PRO A 29 -0.77 -0.16 -3.12
N LEU A 30 -0.16 -0.71 -2.06
CA LEU A 30 -0.85 -0.93 -0.78
C LEU A 30 -1.12 0.40 -0.05
N GLN A 31 -0.19 1.35 -0.12
CA GLN A 31 -0.39 2.70 0.42
C GLN A 31 -1.52 3.43 -0.31
N LEU A 32 -1.55 3.36 -1.65
CA LEU A 32 -2.62 3.94 -2.46
C LEU A 32 -3.97 3.27 -2.21
N LEU A 33 -3.99 1.94 -2.05
CA LEU A 33 -5.21 1.20 -1.70
C LEU A 33 -5.78 1.70 -0.37
N SER A 34 -4.94 1.85 0.66
CA SER A 34 -5.35 2.37 1.96
C SER A 34 -5.92 3.79 1.84
N TYR A 35 -5.24 4.67 1.11
CA TYR A 35 -5.69 6.04 0.85
C TYR A 35 -7.07 6.06 0.16
N HIS A 36 -7.25 5.29 -0.91
CA HIS A 36 -8.52 5.26 -1.64
C HIS A 36 -9.65 4.66 -0.79
N LEU A 37 -9.38 3.62 0.01
CA LEU A 37 -10.37 3.08 0.94
C LEU A 37 -10.78 4.11 2.00
N ALA A 38 -9.84 4.87 2.53
CA ALA A 38 -10.11 5.91 3.51
C ALA A 38 -10.93 7.08 2.91
N CYS A 39 -10.60 7.52 1.69
CA CYS A 39 -11.39 8.52 0.97
C CYS A 39 -12.83 8.03 0.71
N LEU A 40 -13.01 6.77 0.29
CA LEU A 40 -14.33 6.17 0.07
C LEU A 40 -15.11 6.02 1.38
N ALA A 41 -14.43 5.75 2.49
CA ALA A 41 -15.03 5.68 3.83
C ALA A 41 -15.34 7.06 4.44
N GLY A 42 -14.92 8.16 3.79
CA GLY A 42 -15.13 9.52 4.30
C GLY A 42 -14.35 9.83 5.58
N VAL A 43 -13.25 9.11 5.83
CA VAL A 43 -12.38 9.36 6.99
C VAL A 43 -11.21 10.24 6.60
N ASP A 44 -10.75 11.05 7.55
CA ASP A 44 -9.57 11.90 7.36
C ASP A 44 -8.29 11.03 7.37
N VAL A 45 -7.59 11.01 6.25
CA VAL A 45 -6.33 10.26 6.06
C VAL A 45 -5.17 10.88 6.82
N ASP A 46 -5.19 12.19 7.05
CA ASP A 46 -4.14 12.95 7.73
C ASP A 46 -4.30 12.88 9.26
N PHE A 47 -5.53 12.60 9.73
CA PHE A 47 -5.87 12.44 11.15
C PHE A 47 -6.44 11.05 11.47
N PRO A 48 -5.61 9.99 11.38
CA PRO A 48 -6.00 8.65 11.77
C PRO A 48 -6.36 8.57 13.26
N ARG A 49 -7.42 7.83 13.58
CA ARG A 49 -7.83 7.59 14.96
C ARG A 49 -6.69 6.96 15.76
N ASN A 50 -6.43 7.50 16.95
CA ASN A 50 -5.45 6.98 17.93
C ASN A 50 -3.96 7.10 17.52
N LEU A 51 -3.64 7.80 16.43
CA LEU A 51 -2.27 8.00 15.99
C LEU A 51 -1.89 9.47 16.08
N ALA A 52 -0.66 9.72 16.50
CA ALA A 52 -0.01 11.02 16.41
C ALA A 52 1.24 10.88 15.53
N LYS A 53 1.68 11.97 14.90
CA LYS A 53 2.83 12.00 13.99
C LYS A 53 4.13 11.49 14.64
N SER A 54 4.27 11.67 15.94
CA SER A 54 5.38 11.15 16.73
C SER A 54 4.91 10.94 18.15
N VAL A 55 5.30 9.82 18.76
CA VAL A 55 5.12 9.61 20.20
C VAL A 55 6.33 10.22 20.89
N THR A 56 6.12 11.33 21.59
CA THR A 56 7.11 11.89 22.51
C THR A 56 6.56 11.67 23.92
N VAL A 57 7.00 10.59 24.56
CA VAL A 57 6.83 10.40 26.01
C VAL A 57 8.21 10.17 26.60
N GLU A 58 8.53 10.95 27.64
CA GLU A 58 9.56 10.59 28.61
C GLU A 58 9.06 9.46 29.52
#